data_AF-A0A1I2Q0L0-F1
#
_entry.id   AF-A0A1I2Q0L0-F1
#
_cell.length_a   1.000
_cell.length_b   1.000
_cell.length_c   1.000
_cell.angle_alpha   90.00
_cell.angle_beta   90.00
_cell.angle_gamma   90.00
#
_symmetry.space_group_name_H-M   'P 1'
#
loop_
_entity.id
_entity.type
_entity.pdbx_description
1 polymer ?
#
loop_
_entity_poly.entity_id
_entity_poly.type
_entity_poly.pdbx_seq_one_letter_code
_entity_poly.pdbx_strand_id
1 'polypeptide(L)'
;MRVLGVDPGLTRCGLGLVQGGHPRQLALVAVDVVRTGPDEDLGVRLLAVDRAVGDWLDEHRPDAVALERVFSQHNVRTVMGTAQVSGVVLAAAARRGIPVGLHTPSEVKAAVTGSGRAGKEQVTNMVTRILALTSKPRPADAADALALAICHLWRGPAAARIEAAKAQASKMQAAQLQAAKTRQTQAAKVQAAKVQAAKVQAARAGTGATTGARAGAVGWQTPRRAPDPPRSST
;
A
#
# COMPACT_ATOMS: atom_id res chain seq x y z
N MET A 1 -15.97 12.93 5.51
CA MET A 1 -14.88 12.76 4.55
C MET A 1 -15.05 13.80 3.44
N ARG A 2 -13.97 14.48 3.04
CA ARG A 2 -13.88 15.37 1.89
C ARG A 2 -13.07 14.69 0.80
N VAL A 3 -13.59 14.62 -0.41
CA VAL A 3 -12.87 14.04 -1.55
C VAL A 3 -12.77 15.07 -2.66
N LEU A 4 -11.54 15.31 -3.09
CA LEU A 4 -11.23 16.10 -4.27
C LEU A 4 -11.24 15.18 -5.50
N GLY A 5 -12.26 15.29 -6.33
CA GLY A 5 -12.25 14.71 -7.67
C GLY A 5 -11.49 15.60 -8.63
N VAL A 6 -10.60 15.00 -9.42
CA VAL A 6 -9.81 15.68 -10.44
C VAL A 6 -10.06 15.01 -11.77
N ASP A 7 -10.56 15.75 -12.75
CA ASP A 7 -10.70 15.33 -14.13
C ASP A 7 -9.51 15.89 -14.95
N PRO A 8 -8.46 15.07 -15.19
CA PRO A 8 -7.19 15.54 -15.71
C PRO A 8 -7.24 15.81 -17.21
N GLY A 9 -6.90 17.04 -17.60
CA GLY A 9 -6.70 17.40 -18.99
C GLY A 9 -5.74 18.57 -19.13
N LEU A 10 -4.91 18.54 -20.18
CA LEU A 10 -3.85 19.53 -20.34
C LEU A 10 -4.43 20.92 -20.62
N THR A 11 -5.45 21.04 -21.49
CA THR A 11 -6.13 22.31 -21.77
C THR A 11 -7.14 22.68 -20.67
N ARG A 12 -7.76 21.68 -20.05
CA ARG A 12 -8.80 21.85 -19.04
C ARG A 12 -8.67 20.75 -18.00
N CYS A 13 -8.43 21.13 -16.75
CA CYS A 13 -8.40 20.22 -15.61
C CYS A 13 -9.51 20.60 -14.64
N GLY A 14 -10.52 19.73 -14.49
CA GLY A 14 -11.64 19.95 -13.59
C GLY A 14 -11.29 19.58 -12.16
N LEU A 15 -11.68 20.43 -11.21
CA LEU A 15 -11.50 20.23 -9.77
C LEU A 15 -12.87 20.29 -9.10
N GLY A 16 -13.22 19.26 -8.34
CA GLY A 16 -14.52 19.18 -7.66
C GLY A 16 -14.39 18.58 -6.27
N LEU A 17 -14.76 19.35 -5.24
CA LEU A 17 -14.70 18.92 -3.86
C LEU A 17 -16.09 18.57 -3.35
N VAL A 18 -16.25 17.32 -2.90
CA VAL A 18 -17.49 16.82 -2.32
C VAL A 18 -17.24 16.36 -0.90
N GLN A 19 -18.12 16.76 0.01
CA GLN A 19 -18.11 16.29 1.39
C GLN A 19 -19.24 15.27 1.60
N GLY A 20 -18.92 14.16 2.25
CA GLY A 20 -19.89 13.13 2.60
C GLY A 20 -19.46 12.32 3.83
N GLY A 21 -20.42 12.00 4.68
CA GLY A 21 -20.27 11.04 5.79
C GLY A 21 -21.18 9.82 5.64
N HIS A 22 -22.29 9.97 4.89
CA HIS A 22 -23.26 8.93 4.60
C HIS A 22 -23.60 8.98 3.10
N PRO A 23 -23.81 7.85 2.40
CA PRO A 23 -24.06 7.85 0.95
C PRO A 23 -25.22 8.75 0.48
N ARG A 24 -26.22 8.95 1.34
CA ARG A 24 -27.39 9.82 1.11
C ARG A 24 -27.20 11.30 1.45
N GLN A 25 -26.06 11.69 1.99
CA GLN A 25 -25.78 13.06 2.44
C GLN A 25 -24.44 13.51 1.85
N LEU A 26 -24.46 13.86 0.57
CA LEU A 26 -23.33 14.45 -0.13
C LEU A 26 -23.59 15.95 -0.35
N ALA A 27 -22.57 16.76 -0.17
CA ALA A 27 -22.62 18.20 -0.38
C ALA A 27 -21.49 18.65 -1.30
N LEU A 28 -21.82 19.50 -2.27
CA LEU A 28 -20.83 20.26 -3.01
C LEU A 28 -20.15 21.26 -2.07
N VAL A 29 -18.82 21.26 -2.04
CA VAL A 29 -18.04 22.23 -1.25
C VAL A 29 -17.46 23.30 -2.17
N ALA A 30 -16.78 22.89 -3.23
CA ALA A 30 -16.13 23.79 -4.18
C ALA A 30 -16.03 23.12 -5.54
N VAL A 31 -15.96 23.94 -6.59
CA VAL A 31 -15.69 23.48 -7.96
C VAL A 31 -14.94 24.55 -8.75
N ASP A 32 -13.99 24.12 -9.56
CA ASP A 32 -13.27 25.00 -10.48
C ASP A 32 -12.72 24.22 -11.69
N VAL A 33 -12.25 24.93 -12.72
CA VAL A 33 -11.60 24.35 -13.89
C VAL A 33 -10.35 25.17 -14.20
N VAL A 34 -9.19 24.53 -14.02
CA VAL A 34 -7.90 25.09 -14.45
C VAL A 34 -7.85 25.04 -15.97
N ARG A 35 -7.53 26.17 -16.59
CA ARG A 35 -7.42 26.31 -18.06
C ARG A 35 -6.00 26.72 -18.41
N THR A 36 -5.43 26.07 -19.42
CA THR A 36 -4.12 26.45 -19.98
C THR A 36 -4.24 26.67 -21.48
N GLY A 37 -3.42 27.55 -22.03
CA GLY A 37 -3.41 27.85 -23.45
C GLY A 37 -2.86 26.67 -24.26
N PRO A 38 -3.47 26.29 -25.39
CA PRO A 38 -2.94 25.20 -26.23
C PRO A 38 -1.56 25.54 -26.84
N ASP A 39 -1.28 26.83 -27.04
CA ASP A 39 -0.05 27.35 -27.65
C ASP A 39 1.07 27.62 -26.62
N GLU A 40 0.80 27.43 -25.32
CA GLU A 40 1.80 27.57 -24.26
C GLU A 40 2.74 26.35 -24.22
N ASP A 41 3.98 26.59 -23.79
CA ASP A 41 4.93 25.50 -23.57
C ASP A 41 4.39 24.46 -22.57
N LEU A 42 4.65 23.18 -22.85
CA LEU A 42 4.14 22.06 -22.04
C LEU A 42 4.53 22.20 -20.55
N GLY A 43 5.78 22.62 -20.26
CA GLY A 43 6.25 22.80 -18.89
C GLY A 43 5.48 23.90 -18.16
N VAL A 44 5.18 25.01 -18.84
CA VAL A 44 4.38 26.11 -18.29
C VAL A 44 2.96 25.64 -17.97
N ARG A 45 2.36 24.87 -18.87
CA ARG A 45 1.00 24.34 -18.69
C ARG A 45 0.92 23.36 -17.53
N LEU A 46 1.88 22.44 -17.42
CA LEU A 46 1.95 21.49 -16.29
C LEU A 46 2.21 22.22 -14.97
N LEU A 47 3.04 23.27 -14.96
CA LEU A 47 3.27 24.10 -13.78
C LEU A 47 2.02 24.86 -13.33
N ALA A 48 1.22 25.36 -14.27
CA ALA A 48 -0.05 26.01 -13.95
C ALA A 48 -1.02 25.04 -13.27
N VAL A 49 -1.10 23.80 -13.76
CA VAL A 49 -1.91 22.75 -13.12
C VAL A 49 -1.35 22.34 -11.76
N ASP A 50 -0.02 22.17 -11.62
CA ASP A 50 0.62 21.84 -10.34
C ASP A 50 0.30 22.88 -9.26
N ARG A 51 0.41 24.16 -9.59
CA ARG A 51 0.11 25.27 -8.68
C ARG A 51 -1.36 25.26 -8.26
N ALA A 52 -2.28 25.24 -9.22
CA ALA A 52 -3.71 25.28 -8.92
C ALA A 52 -4.18 24.05 -8.11
N VAL A 53 -3.67 22.86 -8.44
CA VAL A 53 -3.93 21.65 -7.64
C VAL A 53 -3.32 21.77 -6.25
N GLY A 54 -2.08 22.28 -6.15
CA GLY A 54 -1.42 22.54 -4.88
C GLY A 54 -2.23 23.45 -3.97
N ASP A 55 -2.70 24.58 -4.50
CA ASP A 55 -3.53 25.55 -3.78
C ASP A 55 -4.81 24.90 -3.27
N TRP A 56 -5.50 24.12 -4.11
CA TRP A 56 -6.70 23.36 -3.73
C TRP A 56 -6.45 22.33 -2.63
N LEU A 57 -5.33 21.62 -2.70
CA LEU A 57 -4.95 20.63 -1.68
C LEU A 57 -4.65 21.32 -0.33
N ASP A 58 -4.02 22.49 -0.36
CA ASP A 58 -3.63 23.24 0.85
C ASP A 58 -4.82 23.97 1.48
N GLU A 59 -5.67 24.61 0.66
CA GLU A 59 -6.84 25.35 1.11
C GLU A 59 -7.91 24.41 1.68
N HIS A 60 -8.26 23.36 0.94
CA HIS A 60 -9.41 22.54 1.29
C HIS A 60 -9.09 21.31 2.12
N ARG A 61 -7.82 20.89 2.15
CA ARG A 61 -7.32 19.73 2.91
C ARG A 61 -8.21 18.49 2.74
N PRO A 62 -8.37 17.97 1.51
CA PRO A 62 -9.21 16.80 1.28
C PRO A 62 -8.61 15.56 1.97
N ASP A 63 -9.49 14.65 2.40
CA ASP A 63 -9.09 13.36 2.99
C ASP A 63 -8.58 12.37 1.93
N ALA A 64 -9.00 12.55 0.67
CA ALA A 64 -8.54 11.76 -0.46
C ALA A 64 -8.70 12.52 -1.78
N VAL A 65 -7.91 12.12 -2.78
CA VAL A 65 -8.06 12.55 -4.17
C VAL A 65 -8.65 11.40 -5.00
N ALA A 66 -9.60 11.70 -5.86
CA ALA A 66 -10.17 10.78 -6.83
C ALA A 66 -9.75 11.20 -8.24
N LEU A 67 -9.03 10.32 -8.95
CA LEU A 67 -8.58 10.55 -10.31
C LEU A 67 -9.18 9.51 -11.24
N GLU A 68 -9.42 9.91 -12.49
CA GLU A 68 -9.72 8.95 -13.54
C GLU A 68 -8.48 8.12 -13.89
N ARG A 69 -8.67 6.81 -14.04
CA ARG A 69 -7.65 5.90 -14.54
C ARG A 69 -7.45 6.15 -16.04
N VAL A 70 -6.22 6.49 -16.40
CA VAL A 70 -5.85 6.70 -17.79
C VAL A 70 -5.78 5.37 -18.55
N PHE A 71 -6.54 5.26 -19.64
CA PHE A 71 -6.49 4.13 -20.56
C PHE A 71 -6.02 4.58 -21.94
N SER A 72 -5.12 3.80 -22.56
CA SER A 72 -4.74 3.99 -23.97
C SER A 72 -5.19 2.76 -24.76
N GLN A 73 -6.12 2.93 -25.68
CA GLN A 73 -6.40 1.90 -26.70
C GLN A 73 -6.22 2.42 -28.13
N HIS A 74 -6.58 3.68 -28.44
CA HIS A 74 -6.57 4.14 -29.85
C HIS A 74 -6.19 5.62 -30.08
N ASN A 75 -5.83 6.41 -29.06
CA ASN A 75 -5.57 7.85 -29.23
C ASN A 75 -4.42 8.38 -28.36
N VAL A 76 -3.20 7.97 -28.71
CA VAL A 76 -1.98 8.15 -27.90
C VAL A 76 -1.66 9.63 -27.63
N ARG A 77 -1.89 10.53 -28.60
CA ARG A 77 -1.55 11.95 -28.48
C ARG A 77 -2.33 12.66 -27.36
N THR A 78 -3.64 12.47 -27.31
CA THR A 78 -4.49 13.14 -26.31
C THR A 78 -4.32 12.51 -24.94
N VAL A 79 -4.15 11.18 -24.90
CA VAL A 79 -3.94 10.43 -23.66
C VAL A 79 -2.64 10.82 -22.96
N MET A 80 -1.59 11.18 -23.71
CA MET A 80 -0.31 11.59 -23.12
C MET A 80 -0.46 12.85 -22.24
N GLY A 81 -1.16 13.87 -22.72
CA GLY A 81 -1.39 15.10 -21.94
C GLY A 81 -2.18 14.84 -20.65
N THR A 82 -3.22 14.02 -20.73
CA THR A 82 -3.97 13.57 -19.56
C THR A 82 -3.09 12.77 -18.60
N ALA A 83 -2.25 11.85 -19.09
CA ALA A 83 -1.33 11.07 -18.26
C ALA A 83 -0.31 11.96 -17.53
N GLN A 84 0.24 12.96 -18.21
CA GLN A 84 1.18 13.92 -17.62
C GLN A 84 0.52 14.74 -16.51
N VAL A 85 -0.69 15.27 -16.74
CA VAL A 85 -1.47 15.98 -15.72
C VAL A 85 -1.81 15.06 -14.55
N SER A 86 -2.25 13.82 -14.80
CA SER A 86 -2.47 12.83 -13.74
C SER A 86 -1.22 12.58 -12.90
N GLY A 87 -0.04 12.53 -13.53
CA GLY A 87 1.24 12.41 -12.84
C GLY A 87 1.54 13.59 -11.92
N VAL A 88 1.28 14.82 -12.37
CA VAL A 88 1.39 16.05 -11.57
C VAL A 88 0.49 15.98 -10.34
N VAL A 89 -0.79 15.62 -10.52
CA VAL A 89 -1.77 15.52 -9.43
C VAL A 89 -1.38 14.44 -8.43
N LEU A 90 -0.95 13.27 -8.91
CA LEU A 90 -0.46 12.17 -8.06
C LEU A 90 0.74 12.62 -7.21
N ALA A 91 1.72 13.29 -7.82
CA ALA A 91 2.89 13.79 -7.10
C ALA A 91 2.52 14.88 -6.09
N ALA A 92 1.61 15.79 -6.43
CA ALA A 92 1.12 16.84 -5.54
C ALA A 92 0.38 16.28 -4.31
N ALA A 93 -0.46 15.27 -4.49
CA ALA A 93 -1.17 14.58 -3.40
C ALA A 93 -0.21 13.76 -2.54
N ALA A 94 0.71 13.01 -3.15
CA ALA A 94 1.69 12.17 -2.45
C ALA A 94 2.63 13.01 -1.56
N ARG A 95 3.06 14.20 -2.02
CA ARG A 95 3.85 15.16 -1.23
C ARG A 95 3.17 15.55 0.10
N ARG A 96 1.84 15.49 0.15
CA ARG A 96 1.02 15.85 1.32
C ARG A 96 0.51 14.62 2.10
N GLY A 97 0.90 13.41 1.69
CA GLY A 97 0.41 12.17 2.28
C GLY A 97 -1.10 11.92 2.04
N ILE A 98 -1.70 12.59 1.05
CA ILE A 98 -3.13 12.44 0.74
C ILE A 98 -3.30 11.21 -0.17
N PRO A 99 -4.11 10.20 0.22
CA PRO A 99 -4.31 9.01 -0.58
C PRO A 99 -5.05 9.32 -1.88
N VAL A 100 -4.65 8.65 -2.96
CA VAL A 100 -5.25 8.81 -4.30
C VAL A 100 -5.95 7.52 -4.73
N GLY A 101 -7.24 7.61 -5.05
CA GLY A 101 -8.02 6.52 -5.63
C GLY A 101 -8.21 6.70 -7.13
N LEU A 102 -7.90 5.67 -7.91
CA LEU A 102 -8.06 5.65 -9.36
C LEU A 102 -9.34 4.93 -9.76
N HIS A 103 -10.21 5.60 -10.53
CA HIS A 103 -11.49 5.06 -10.99
C HIS A 103 -11.57 5.03 -12.51
N THR A 104 -12.12 3.97 -13.07
CA THR A 104 -12.35 3.87 -14.51
C THR A 104 -13.57 4.70 -14.93
N PRO A 105 -13.65 5.17 -16.20
CA PRO A 105 -14.83 5.89 -16.68
C PRO A 105 -16.13 5.10 -16.46
N SER A 106 -16.09 3.79 -16.68
CA SER A 106 -17.24 2.90 -16.48
C SER A 106 -17.65 2.81 -15.01
N GLU A 107 -16.70 2.79 -14.08
CA GLU A 107 -17.00 2.77 -12.64
C GLU A 107 -17.67 4.06 -12.18
N VAL A 108 -17.18 5.21 -12.67
CA VAL A 108 -17.74 6.54 -12.36
C VAL A 108 -19.17 6.63 -12.89
N LYS A 109 -19.37 6.30 -14.16
CA LYS A 109 -20.70 6.28 -14.80
C LYS A 109 -21.65 5.33 -14.05
N ALA A 110 -21.21 4.12 -13.74
CA ALA A 110 -22.01 3.14 -13.02
C ALA A 110 -22.36 3.60 -11.60
N ALA A 111 -21.42 4.23 -10.89
CA ALA A 111 -21.66 4.75 -9.55
C ALA A 111 -22.74 5.82 -9.56
N VAL A 112 -22.64 6.80 -10.48
CA VAL A 112 -23.51 7.98 -10.50
C VAL A 112 -24.87 7.70 -11.15
N THR A 113 -24.92 6.83 -12.17
CA THR A 113 -26.12 6.66 -13.01
C THR A 113 -26.73 5.26 -12.95
N GLY A 114 -26.05 4.30 -12.32
CA GLY A 114 -26.41 2.88 -12.36
C GLY A 114 -25.96 2.14 -13.62
N SER A 115 -25.41 2.83 -14.63
CA SER A 115 -24.93 2.21 -15.88
C SER A 115 -23.53 2.69 -16.24
N GLY A 116 -22.59 1.76 -16.46
CA GLY A 116 -21.24 2.07 -16.94
C GLY A 116 -21.19 2.63 -18.37
N ARG A 117 -22.32 2.57 -19.10
CA ARG A 117 -22.44 3.02 -20.50
C ARG A 117 -23.14 4.38 -20.63
N ALA A 118 -23.45 5.04 -19.53
CA ALA A 118 -24.17 6.31 -19.54
C ALA A 118 -23.41 7.42 -20.31
N GLY A 119 -24.18 8.30 -20.96
CA GLY A 119 -23.68 9.48 -21.64
C GLY A 119 -23.38 10.65 -20.68
N LYS A 120 -22.62 11.65 -21.16
CA LYS A 120 -22.18 12.81 -20.36
C LYS A 120 -23.34 13.63 -19.80
N GLU A 121 -24.43 13.79 -20.56
CA GLU A 121 -25.61 14.51 -20.09
C GLU A 121 -26.30 13.78 -18.94
N GLN A 122 -26.45 12.46 -19.03
CA GLN A 122 -27.04 11.65 -17.96
C GLN A 122 -26.20 11.73 -16.68
N VAL A 123 -24.87 11.64 -16.80
CA VAL A 123 -23.96 11.83 -15.66
C VAL A 123 -24.16 13.21 -15.05
N THR A 124 -24.18 14.28 -15.85
CA THR A 124 -24.36 15.66 -15.37
C THR A 124 -25.70 15.83 -14.64
N ASN A 125 -26.80 15.31 -15.20
CA ASN A 125 -28.13 15.39 -14.57
C ASN A 125 -28.15 14.63 -13.24
N MET A 126 -27.51 13.46 -13.18
CA MET A 126 -27.41 12.68 -11.94
C MET A 126 -26.54 13.36 -10.89
N VAL A 127 -25.38 13.91 -11.24
CA VAL A 127 -24.53 14.70 -10.32
C VAL A 127 -25.33 15.86 -9.73
N THR A 128 -26.05 16.61 -10.57
CA THR A 128 -26.93 17.72 -10.16
C THR A 128 -27.93 17.25 -9.10
N ARG A 129 -28.57 16.10 -9.35
CA ARG A 129 -29.61 15.54 -8.47
C ARG A 129 -29.03 14.98 -7.16
N ILE A 130 -27.90 14.29 -7.23
CA ILE A 130 -27.20 13.69 -6.08
C ILE A 130 -26.73 14.76 -5.09
N LEU A 131 -26.19 15.87 -5.62
CA LEU A 131 -25.71 16.99 -4.83
C LEU A 131 -26.80 18.03 -4.52
N ALA A 132 -28.07 17.73 -4.87
CA ALA A 132 -29.23 18.60 -4.67
C ALA A 132 -29.04 20.03 -5.20
N LEU A 133 -28.36 20.17 -6.35
CA LEU A 133 -28.09 21.47 -6.96
C LEU A 133 -29.33 21.98 -7.71
N THR A 134 -29.58 23.28 -7.62
CA THR A 134 -30.69 23.94 -8.33
C THR A 134 -30.47 24.02 -9.85
N SER A 135 -29.21 23.91 -10.29
CA SER A 135 -28.83 23.95 -11.69
C SER A 135 -27.59 23.09 -11.96
N LYS A 136 -27.32 22.78 -13.24
CA LYS A 136 -26.16 21.99 -13.65
C LYS A 136 -24.86 22.63 -13.10
N PRO A 137 -23.90 21.84 -12.58
CA PRO A 137 -22.62 22.36 -12.11
C PRO A 137 -21.94 23.23 -13.18
N ARG A 138 -21.40 24.38 -12.75
CA ARG A 138 -20.58 25.26 -13.57
C ARG A 138 -19.22 25.42 -12.91
N PRO A 139 -18.11 25.59 -13.66
CA PRO A 139 -18.01 25.73 -15.12
C PRO A 139 -18.35 24.44 -15.90
N ALA A 140 -18.45 24.51 -17.23
CA ALA A 140 -18.51 23.28 -18.04
C ALA A 140 -17.36 22.33 -17.66
N ASP A 141 -17.61 21.03 -17.58
CA ASP A 141 -16.67 19.98 -17.10
C ASP A 141 -16.50 19.86 -15.57
N ALA A 142 -17.14 20.74 -14.78
CA ALA A 142 -17.32 20.55 -13.34
C ALA A 142 -17.95 19.19 -12.97
N ALA A 143 -18.90 18.73 -13.78
CA ALA A 143 -19.66 17.53 -13.51
C ALA A 143 -18.81 16.26 -13.49
N ASP A 144 -17.77 16.17 -14.31
CA ASP A 144 -16.91 14.98 -14.41
C ASP A 144 -16.02 14.86 -13.17
N ALA A 145 -15.43 15.96 -12.71
CA ALA A 145 -14.68 16.03 -11.45
C ALA A 145 -15.57 15.71 -10.22
N LEU A 146 -16.79 16.25 -10.18
CA LEU A 146 -17.75 15.94 -9.11
C LEU A 146 -18.20 14.48 -9.14
N ALA A 147 -18.41 13.90 -10.33
CA ALA A 147 -18.75 12.50 -10.49
C ALA A 147 -17.64 11.57 -9.95
N LEU A 148 -16.37 11.92 -10.19
CA LEU A 148 -15.21 11.20 -9.64
C LEU A 148 -15.21 11.23 -8.10
N ALA A 149 -15.43 12.41 -7.50
CA ALA A 149 -15.50 12.56 -6.06
C ALA A 149 -16.65 11.72 -5.44
N ILE A 150 -17.84 11.76 -6.05
CA ILE A 150 -19.01 10.97 -5.65
C ILE A 150 -18.70 9.46 -5.77
N CYS A 151 -18.13 9.03 -6.90
CA CYS A 151 -17.74 7.65 -7.13
C CYS A 151 -16.80 7.15 -6.03
N HIS A 152 -15.79 7.95 -5.69
CA HIS A 152 -14.86 7.63 -4.61
C HIS A 152 -15.53 7.59 -3.24
N LEU A 153 -16.42 8.53 -2.90
CA LEU A 153 -17.13 8.53 -1.62
C LEU A 153 -18.02 7.29 -1.44
N TRP A 154 -18.66 6.81 -2.52
CA TRP A 154 -19.51 5.62 -2.46
C TRP A 154 -18.75 4.30 -2.54
N ARG A 155 -17.65 4.24 -3.30
CA ARG A 155 -16.86 3.00 -3.48
C ARG A 155 -15.68 2.88 -2.51
N GLY A 156 -15.07 3.99 -2.10
CA GLY A 156 -13.86 4.06 -1.28
C GLY A 156 -13.96 3.26 0.02
N PRO A 157 -15.01 3.46 0.85
CA PRO A 157 -15.15 2.71 2.09
C PRO A 157 -15.32 1.19 1.88
N ALA A 158 -15.91 0.74 0.77
CA ALA A 158 -16.07 -0.69 0.49
C ALA A 158 -14.77 -1.31 -0.05
N ALA A 159 -14.11 -0.64 -0.99
CA ALA A 159 -12.84 -1.09 -1.55
C ALA A 159 -11.71 -1.10 -0.51
N ALA A 160 -11.61 -0.05 0.32
CA ALA A 160 -10.62 0.02 1.39
C ALA A 160 -10.81 -1.07 2.45
N ARG A 161 -12.06 -1.43 2.79
CA ARG A 161 -12.36 -2.55 3.70
C ARG A 161 -11.92 -3.89 3.12
N ILE A 162 -12.15 -4.11 1.83
CA ILE A 162 -11.74 -5.35 1.14
C ILE A 162 -10.22 -5.44 1.08
N GLU A 163 -9.53 -4.37 0.71
CA GLU A 163 -8.06 -4.36 0.65
C GLU A 163 -7.41 -4.47 2.03
N ALA A 164 -7.96 -3.81 3.06
CA ALA A 164 -7.52 -3.99 4.44
C ALA A 164 -7.70 -5.43 4.93
N ALA A 165 -8.85 -6.05 4.62
CA ALA A 165 -9.10 -7.45 4.93
C ALA A 165 -8.13 -8.40 4.22
N LYS A 166 -7.83 -8.16 2.93
CA LYS A 166 -6.83 -8.94 2.18
C LYS A 166 -5.43 -8.78 2.77
N ALA A 167 -4.99 -7.55 3.05
CA ALA A 167 -3.68 -7.30 3.63
C ALA A 167 -3.52 -7.95 5.02
N GLN A 168 -4.58 -7.92 5.83
CA GLN A 168 -4.61 -8.59 7.14
C GLN A 168 -4.57 -10.11 6.99
N ALA A 169 -5.32 -10.68 6.04
CA ALA A 169 -5.28 -12.11 5.74
C ALA A 169 -3.88 -12.55 5.27
N SER A 170 -3.23 -11.81 4.37
CA SER A 170 -1.86 -12.10 3.91
C SER A 170 -0.85 -12.03 5.06
N LYS A 171 -0.95 -11.04 5.95
CA LYS A 171 -0.11 -10.94 7.15
C LYS A 171 -0.31 -12.13 8.09
N MET A 172 -1.57 -12.53 8.34
CA MET A 172 -1.89 -13.69 9.17
C MET A 172 -1.34 -14.99 8.56
N GLN A 173 -1.49 -15.19 7.25
CA GLN A 173 -0.97 -16.36 6.55
C GLN A 173 0.56 -16.42 6.61
N ALA A 174 1.24 -15.28 6.41
CA ALA A 174 2.70 -15.19 6.56
C ALA A 174 3.15 -15.53 7.99
N ALA A 175 2.46 -15.01 9.01
CA ALA A 175 2.75 -15.30 10.41
C ALA A 175 2.54 -16.79 10.76
N GLN A 176 1.47 -17.41 10.23
CA GLN A 176 1.21 -18.84 10.42
C GLN A 176 2.29 -19.72 9.77
N LEU A 177 2.71 -19.40 8.54
CA LEU A 177 3.77 -20.13 7.84
C LEU A 177 5.11 -20.01 8.58
N GLN A 178 5.44 -18.82 9.10
CA GLN A 178 6.63 -18.61 9.92
C GLN A 178 6.57 -19.45 11.21
N ALA A 179 5.45 -19.39 11.94
CA ALA A 179 5.27 -20.19 13.16
C ALA A 179 5.37 -21.70 12.91
N ALA A 180 4.82 -22.19 11.80
CA ALA A 180 4.92 -23.60 11.40
C ALA A 180 6.37 -24.02 11.11
N LYS A 181 7.13 -23.20 10.37
CA LYS A 181 8.56 -23.43 10.09
C LYS A 181 9.40 -23.43 11.38
N THR A 182 9.14 -22.50 12.30
CA THR A 182 9.85 -22.45 13.59
C THR A 182 9.59 -23.71 14.42
N ARG A 183 8.32 -24.15 14.51
CA ARG A 183 7.95 -25.39 15.20
C ARG A 183 8.61 -26.64 14.60
N GLN A 184 8.60 -26.77 13.26
CA GLN A 184 9.29 -27.88 12.58
C GLN A 184 10.80 -27.86 12.86
N THR A 185 11.43 -26.69 12.81
CA THR A 185 12.87 -26.55 13.07
C THR A 185 13.21 -26.91 14.52
N GLN A 186 12.40 -26.48 15.49
CA GLN A 186 12.57 -26.85 16.90
C GLN A 186 12.37 -28.35 17.12
N ALA A 187 11.34 -28.95 16.53
CA ALA A 187 11.10 -30.39 16.61
C ALA A 187 12.27 -31.20 16.03
N ALA A 188 12.81 -30.78 14.87
CA ALA A 188 13.98 -31.40 14.26
C ALA A 188 15.23 -31.28 15.15
N LYS A 189 15.47 -30.13 15.77
CA LYS A 189 16.58 -29.93 16.74
C LYS A 189 16.43 -30.84 17.96
N VAL A 190 15.23 -30.93 18.54
CA VAL A 190 14.96 -31.81 19.69
C VAL A 190 15.18 -33.28 19.31
N GLN A 191 14.72 -33.69 18.13
CA GLN A 191 14.92 -35.06 17.66
C GLN A 191 16.40 -35.37 17.41
N ALA A 192 17.14 -34.46 16.79
CA ALA A 192 18.58 -34.59 16.58
C ALA A 192 19.35 -34.69 17.92
N ALA A 193 18.97 -33.88 18.91
CA ALA A 193 19.55 -33.93 20.26
C ALA A 193 19.26 -35.27 20.96
N LYS A 194 18.04 -35.81 20.84
CA LYS A 194 17.68 -37.14 21.38
C LYS A 194 18.49 -38.26 20.72
N VAL A 195 18.64 -38.23 19.39
CA VAL A 195 19.44 -39.22 18.65
C VAL A 195 20.91 -39.15 19.07
N GLN A 196 21.46 -37.95 19.22
CA GLN A 196 22.84 -37.77 19.66
C GLN A 196 23.05 -38.28 21.08
N ALA A 197 22.13 -37.97 22.01
CA ALA A 197 22.18 -38.46 23.39
C ALA A 197 22.13 -40.00 23.46
N ALA A 198 21.26 -40.63 22.66
CA ALA A 198 21.18 -42.09 22.57
C ALA A 198 22.47 -42.73 22.03
N LYS A 199 23.11 -42.12 21.02
CA LYS A 199 24.42 -42.58 20.52
C LYS A 199 25.51 -42.49 21.59
N VAL A 200 25.55 -41.40 22.36
CA VAL A 200 26.52 -41.24 23.47
C VAL A 200 26.30 -42.30 24.56
N GLN A 201 25.05 -42.60 24.90
CA GLN A 201 24.72 -43.66 25.88
C GLN A 201 25.14 -45.05 25.37
N ALA A 202 24.86 -45.37 24.10
CA ALA A 202 25.27 -46.65 23.50
C ALA A 202 26.80 -46.82 23.45
N ALA A 203 27.55 -45.75 23.12
CA ALA A 203 29.02 -45.78 23.10
C ALA A 203 29.64 -46.02 24.49
N ARG A 204 29.01 -45.48 25.55
CA ARG A 204 29.43 -45.72 26.94
C ARG A 204 29.12 -47.14 27.42
N ALA A 205 28.05 -47.76 26.92
CA ALA A 205 27.71 -49.14 27.24
C ALA A 205 28.66 -50.16 26.55
N GLY A 206 29.14 -49.84 25.34
CA GLY A 206 30.06 -50.70 24.58
C GLY A 206 31.52 -50.72 25.05
N THR A 207 31.94 -49.75 25.88
CA THR A 207 33.33 -49.64 26.38
C THR A 207 33.59 -50.36 27.71
N GLY A 208 32.57 -51.00 28.30
CA GLY A 208 32.68 -51.73 29.57
C GLY A 208 33.12 -53.21 29.47
N ALA A 209 33.42 -53.74 28.28
CA ALA A 209 33.60 -55.19 28.07
C ALA A 209 35.03 -55.65 27.73
N THR A 210 36.04 -54.78 27.77
CA THR A 210 37.43 -55.15 27.42
C THR A 210 38.45 -54.60 28.41
N THR A 211 38.55 -55.21 29.60
CA THR A 211 39.78 -55.20 30.41
C THR A 211 39.81 -56.49 31.26
N GLY A 212 40.04 -57.61 30.59
CA GLY A 212 40.43 -58.87 31.21
C GLY A 212 41.81 -59.31 30.68
N ALA A 213 42.72 -59.61 31.61
CA ALA A 213 44.01 -60.29 31.43
C ALA A 213 45.23 -59.47 30.95
N ARG A 214 46.13 -59.15 31.89
CA ARG A 214 47.39 -59.88 32.08
C ARG A 214 48.10 -59.43 33.35
N ALA A 215 48.29 -60.39 34.26
CA ALA A 215 49.23 -60.30 35.37
C ALA A 215 50.67 -60.48 34.83
N GLY A 216 51.59 -59.65 35.30
CA GLY A 216 53.01 -59.72 34.99
C GLY A 216 53.78 -58.72 35.84
N ALA A 217 54.31 -59.19 36.96
CA ALA A 217 55.01 -58.43 37.99
C ALA A 217 56.37 -57.92 37.51
N VAL A 218 56.74 -56.66 37.83
CA VAL A 218 58.13 -56.27 38.19
C VAL A 218 58.12 -54.93 38.99
N GLY A 219 58.74 -54.93 40.18
CA GLY A 219 59.62 -53.84 40.64
C GLY A 219 59.03 -52.64 41.38
N TRP A 220 59.03 -52.70 42.72
CA TRP A 220 58.88 -51.53 43.58
C TRP A 220 60.23 -50.81 43.75
N GLN A 221 60.33 -49.53 43.35
CA GLN A 221 61.26 -48.56 43.92
C GLN A 221 60.58 -47.19 44.02
N THR A 222 60.54 -46.63 45.22
CA THR A 222 60.11 -45.25 45.55
C THR A 222 61.36 -44.40 45.87
N PRO A 223 61.24 -43.11 46.23
CA PRO A 223 60.68 -41.98 45.47
C PRO A 223 61.67 -40.78 45.47
N ARG A 224 61.50 -39.75 44.65
CA ARG A 224 62.00 -38.39 44.99
C ARG A 224 61.05 -37.28 44.52
N ARG A 225 60.99 -36.25 45.37
CA ARG A 225 60.00 -35.18 45.47
C ARG A 225 60.59 -33.85 45.01
N ALA A 226 59.68 -32.94 44.61
CA ALA A 226 59.80 -31.47 44.59
C ALA A 226 60.54 -30.84 43.38
N PRO A 227 60.32 -29.53 43.04
CA PRO A 227 59.58 -28.50 43.79
C PRO A 227 58.56 -27.63 42.99
N ASP A 228 57.82 -26.82 43.75
CA ASP A 228 56.79 -25.85 43.32
C ASP A 228 57.34 -24.65 42.51
N PRO A 229 56.52 -24.00 41.67
CA PRO A 229 56.92 -22.86 40.84
C PRO A 229 56.91 -21.51 41.60
N PRO A 230 57.78 -20.56 41.21
CA PRO A 230 57.86 -19.25 41.86
C PRO A 230 56.76 -18.30 41.39
N ARG A 231 56.22 -17.52 42.34
CA ARG A 231 55.48 -16.28 42.10
C ARG A 231 56.46 -15.10 42.14
N SER A 232 56.25 -14.11 41.29
CA SER A 232 56.57 -12.73 41.65
C SER A 232 55.69 -11.75 40.88
N SER A 233 55.36 -10.68 41.60
CA SER A 233 54.50 -9.56 41.28
C SER A 233 55.34 -8.29 41.17
N THR A 234 55.13 -7.53 40.10
CA THR A 234 55.05 -6.05 40.05
C THR A 234 54.68 -5.65 38.63
#